data_AF-A0A5B9WA93-F1
#
_entry.id   AF-A0A5B9WA93-F1
#
_cell.length_a   1.000
_cell.length_b   1.000
_cell.length_c   1.000
_cell.angle_alpha   90.00
_cell.angle_beta   90.00
_cell.angle_gamma   90.00
#
_symmetry.space_group_name_H-M   'P 1'
#
loop_
_entity.id
_entity.type
_entity.pdbx_description
1 polymer ?
#
loop_
_entity_poly.entity_id
_entity_poly.type
_entity_poly.pdbx_seq_one_letter_code
_entity_poly.pdbx_strand_id
1 'polypeptide(L)' 'MSRAPSKVPVKLHRNVTLIRTTDPILAEELMSRKSLARMVLARLTDTLLLVKPDEAEGALDELRRMGHTPRVVR' A
#
# COMPACT_ATOMS: atom_id res chain seq x y z
N MET A 1 34.90 -20.73 14.00
CA MET A 1 33.79 -20.20 14.81
C MET A 1 32.55 -20.15 13.91
N SER A 2 31.56 -21.02 14.13
CA SER A 2 30.35 -21.09 13.31
C SER A 2 29.41 -19.93 13.67
N ARG A 3 29.04 -19.10 12.69
CA ARG A 3 28.13 -17.97 12.88
C ARG A 3 26.73 -18.53 13.10
N ALA A 4 26.19 -18.39 14.30
CA ALA A 4 24.80 -18.76 14.58
C ALA A 4 23.86 -18.02 13.61
N PRO A 5 22.85 -18.68 13.02
CA PRO A 5 21.96 -18.04 12.06
C PRO A 5 21.18 -16.93 12.77
N SER A 6 21.48 -15.68 12.43
CA SER A 6 20.72 -14.53 12.91
C SER A 6 19.30 -14.63 12.37
N LYS A 7 18.32 -14.81 13.25
CA LYS A 7 16.90 -14.78 12.86
C LYS A 7 16.60 -13.41 12.24
N VAL A 8 16.18 -13.39 10.98
CA VAL A 8 15.68 -12.17 10.35
C VAL A 8 14.30 -11.88 10.94
N PRO A 9 14.06 -10.70 11.54
CA PRO A 9 12.73 -10.35 12.00
C PRO A 9 11.81 -10.19 10.77
N VAL A 10 10.78 -11.03 10.67
CA VAL A 10 9.80 -11.00 9.59
C VAL A 10 8.47 -10.48 10.12
N LYS A 11 7.87 -9.54 9.40
CA LYS A 11 6.50 -9.07 9.66
C LYS A 11 5.55 -9.68 8.63
N LEU A 12 4.63 -10.52 9.10
CA LEU A 12 3.62 -11.14 8.24
C LEU A 12 2.34 -10.29 8.25
N HIS A 13 1.93 -9.83 7.07
CA HIS A 13 0.64 -9.19 6.86
C HIS A 13 -0.29 -10.16 6.10
N ARG A 14 -1.52 -10.33 6.58
CA ARG A 14 -2.56 -11.16 5.93
C ARG A 14 -3.71 -10.28 5.46
N ASN A 15 -4.38 -10.69 4.38
CA ASN A 15 -5.57 -10.02 3.82
C ASN A 15 -5.34 -8.54 3.46
N VAL A 16 -4.12 -8.20 3.05
CA VAL A 16 -3.76 -6.86 2.61
C VAL A 16 -4.13 -6.63 1.16
N THR A 17 -4.45 -5.38 0.83
CA THR A 17 -4.75 -4.96 -0.54
C THR A 17 -3.54 -4.24 -1.14
N LEU A 18 -3.29 -4.44 -2.43
CA LEU A 18 -2.27 -3.73 -3.18
C LEU A 18 -2.91 -2.73 -4.12
N ILE A 19 -2.48 -1.47 -4.05
CA ILE A 19 -2.81 -0.44 -5.05
C ILE A 19 -1.59 -0.26 -5.94
N ARG A 20 -1.78 -0.45 -7.24
CA ARG A 20 -0.80 -0.10 -8.27
C ARG A 20 -1.14 1.26 -8.86
N THR A 21 -0.22 2.21 -8.80
CA THR A 21 -0.33 3.49 -9.52
C THR A 21 0.25 3.36 -10.93
N THR A 22 -0.12 4.29 -11.81
CA THR A 22 0.38 4.37 -13.19
C THR A 22 1.86 4.72 -13.23
N ASP A 23 2.30 5.57 -12.32
CA ASP A 23 3.64 6.14 -12.26
C ASP A 23 4.01 6.48 -10.80
N PRO A 24 5.30 6.78 -10.53
CA PRO A 24 5.79 7.11 -9.20
C PRO A 24 5.25 8.43 -8.63
N ILE A 25 4.97 9.41 -9.49
CA ILE A 25 4.50 10.74 -9.06
C ILE A 25 3.12 10.59 -8.43
N LEU A 26 2.23 9.84 -9.08
CA LEU A 26 0.92 9.56 -8.51
C LEU A 26 1.02 8.86 -7.15
N ALA A 27 1.93 7.90 -6.96
CA ALA A 27 2.11 7.25 -5.66
C ALA A 27 2.49 8.26 -4.57
N GLU A 28 3.33 9.24 -4.88
CA GLU A 28 3.73 10.31 -3.97
C GLU A 28 2.58 11.27 -3.67
N GLU A 29 1.81 11.65 -4.68
CA GLU A 29 0.61 12.48 -4.52
C GLU A 29 -0.41 11.81 -3.60
N LEU A 30 -0.67 10.51 -3.78
CA LEU A 30 -1.58 9.74 -2.91
C LEU A 30 -1.05 9.67 -1.47
N MET A 31 0.25 9.46 -1.29
CA MET A 31 0.90 9.42 0.03
C MET A 31 1.01 10.79 0.71
N SER A 32 0.98 11.88 -0.04
CA SER A 32 0.96 13.26 0.51
C SER A 32 -0.38 13.59 1.18
N ARG A 33 -1.46 12.88 0.79
CA ARG A 33 -2.80 13.09 1.32
C ARG A 33 -3.01 12.31 2.61
N LYS A 34 -3.28 13.04 3.69
CA LYS A 34 -3.45 12.47 5.03
C LYS A 34 -4.55 11.40 5.14
N SER A 35 -5.61 11.49 4.33
CA SER A 35 -6.69 10.49 4.29
C SER A 35 -6.19 9.14 3.81
N LEU A 36 -5.55 9.09 2.64
CA LEU A 36 -4.98 7.87 2.05
C LEU A 36 -3.73 7.38 2.78
N ALA A 37 -2.82 8.27 3.17
CA ALA A 37 -1.57 7.89 3.84
C ALA A 37 -1.81 7.10 5.13
N ARG A 38 -2.92 7.37 5.84
CA ARG A 38 -3.33 6.64 7.06
C ARG A 38 -3.80 5.22 6.78
N MET A 39 -4.30 4.96 5.57
CA MET A 39 -4.80 3.65 5.13
C MET A 39 -3.67 2.77 4.58
N VAL A 40 -2.56 3.37 4.15
CA VAL A 40 -1.37 2.67 3.62
C VAL A 40 -0.47 2.17 4.76
N LEU A 41 -0.09 0.89 4.69
CA LEU A 41 0.90 0.26 5.56
C LEU A 41 2.34 0.55 5.11
N ALA A 42 2.61 0.48 3.80
CA ALA A 42 3.94 0.66 3.23
C ALA A 42 3.88 0.92 1.71
N ARG A 43 4.94 1.52 1.16
CA ARG A 43 5.24 1.53 -0.28
C ARG A 43 6.22 0.38 -0.56
N LEU A 44 5.81 -0.60 -1.38
CA LEU A 44 6.62 -1.79 -1.69
C LEU A 44 7.57 -1.54 -2.87
N THR A 45 7.14 -0.73 -3.82
CA THR A 45 7.92 -0.25 -4.97
C THR A 45 7.46 1.17 -5.30
N ASP A 46 8.09 1.82 -6.26
CA ASP A 46 7.73 3.17 -6.66
C ASP A 46 6.26 3.32 -7.08
N THR A 47 5.61 2.26 -7.53
CA THR A 47 4.21 2.29 -7.96
C THR A 47 3.30 1.34 -7.19
N LEU A 48 3.76 0.71 -6.11
CA LEU A 48 2.94 -0.25 -5.33
C LEU A 48 2.81 0.19 -3.88
N LEU A 49 1.56 0.44 -3.49
CA LEU A 49 1.17 0.77 -2.12
C LEU A 49 0.45 -0.44 -1.49
N LEU A 50 0.86 -0.78 -0.28
CA LEU A 50 0.25 -1.81 0.56
C LEU A 50 -0.78 -1.14 1.47
N VAL A 51 -2.04 -1.54 1.37
CA VAL A 51 -3.15 -0.99 2.16
C VAL A 51 -3.48 -1.92 3.34
N LYS A 52 -3.90 -1.32 4.45
CA LYS A 52 -4.42 -2.06 5.61
C LYS A 52 -5.61 -2.94 5.20
N PRO A 53 -5.74 -4.16 5.77
CA PRO A 53 -6.82 -5.08 5.42
C PRO A 53 -8.21 -4.46 5.51
N ASP A 54 -8.48 -3.71 6.57
CA ASP A 54 -9.81 -3.16 6.88
C ASP A 54 -10.10 -1.82 6.16
N GLU A 55 -9.12 -1.27 5.44
CA GLU A 55 -9.21 0.05 4.80
C GLU A 55 -9.29 -0.05 3.27
N ALA A 56 -9.38 -1.26 2.71
CA ALA A 56 -9.35 -1.46 1.26
C ALA A 56 -10.50 -0.73 0.55
N GLU A 57 -11.73 -0.90 1.01
CA GLU A 57 -12.90 -0.21 0.45
C GLU A 57 -12.83 1.31 0.66
N GLY A 58 -12.40 1.75 1.85
CA GLY A 58 -12.21 3.17 2.16
C GLY A 58 -11.17 3.84 1.23
N ALA A 59 -10.08 3.13 0.92
CA ALA A 59 -9.08 3.60 -0.01
C ALA A 59 -9.63 3.68 -1.45
N LEU A 60 -10.44 2.70 -1.88
CA LEU A 60 -11.09 2.75 -3.20
C LEU A 60 -12.07 3.91 -3.31
N ASP A 61 -12.86 4.17 -2.27
CA ASP A 61 -13.80 5.30 -2.23
C ASP A 61 -13.09 6.64 -2.25
N GLU A 62 -12.00 6.79 -1.49
CA GLU A 62 -11.20 8.01 -1.49
C GLU A 62 -10.56 8.26 -2.87
N LEU A 63 -10.02 7.22 -3.52
CA LEU A 63 -9.51 7.33 -4.88
C LEU A 63 -10.60 7.75 -5.88
N ARG A 64 -11.82 7.21 -5.77
CA ARG A 64 -12.96 7.62 -6.60
C ARG A 64 -13.34 9.09 -6.36
N ARG A 65 -13.37 9.55 -5.10
CA ARG A 65 -13.62 10.96 -4.75
C ARG A 65 -12.57 11.89 -5.34
N MET A 66 -11.33 11.42 -5.47
CA MET A 66 -10.24 12.14 -6.11
C MET A 66 -10.32 12.17 -7.65
N GLY A 67 -11.32 11.52 -8.25
CA GLY A 67 -11.48 11.44 -9.70
C GLY A 67 -10.63 10.36 -10.36
N HIS A 68 -9.96 9.51 -9.58
CA HIS A 68 -9.30 8.34 -10.14
C HIS A 68 -10.31 7.24 -10.47
N THR A 69 -9.92 6.32 -11.36
CA THR A 69 -10.74 5.15 -11.72
C THR A 69 -9.99 3.87 -11.36
N PRO A 70 -10.06 3.41 -10.09
CA PRO A 70 -9.36 2.21 -9.64
C PRO A 70 -9.86 0.98 -10.40
N ARG A 71 -8.92 0.17 -10.90
CA ARG A 71 -9.23 -1.15 -11.47
C ARG A 71 -8.99 -2.20 -10.40
N VAL A 72 -10.04 -2.93 -10.04
CA VAL A 72 -9.96 -4.01 -9.06
C VAL A 72 -9.63 -5.31 -9.78
N VAL A 73 -8.53 -5.94 -9.39
CA VAL A 73 -8.12 -7.28 -9.83
C VAL A 73 -8.23 -8.20 -8.63
N ARG A 74 -8.94 -9.33 -8.77
CA ARG A 74 -9.12 -10.34 -7.72
C ARG A 74 -8.22 -11.53 -7.98
#